data_AF-D9CI94-F1
#
_entry.id   AF-D9CI94-F1
#
_cell.length_a   1.000
_cell.length_b   1.000
_cell.length_c   1.000
_cell.angle_alpha   90.00
_cell.angle_beta   90.00
_cell.angle_gamma   90.00
#
_symmetry.space_group_name_H-M   'P 1'
#
loop_
_entity.id
_entity.type
_entity.pdbx_description
1 polymer ?
#
loop_
_entity_poly.entity_id
_entity_poly.type
_entity_poly.pdbx_seq_one_letter_code
_entity_poly.pdbx_strand_id
1 'polypeptide(L)'
;FKVGGNMPGRGMGERLAIDPHRNGILFFGAGAGKGLWKSTNFGATWTQVTSFPSVGTYAPDPSDSSGYNSALIGIAWVTFDTTNGTDGTATQRIFVGVANLGSTNIYVTTDGGTTWSALAGQPTTYLPHKGVISPDEKVMYISYANGAGPYDG
;
A
#
# COMPACT_ATOMS: atom_id res chain seq x y z
N PHE A 1 13.50 -0.61 -9.13
CA PHE A 1 12.82 -1.92 -9.21
C PHE A 1 11.79 -1.86 -10.33
N LYS A 2 11.33 -3.01 -10.84
CA LYS A 2 10.42 -3.06 -11.99
C LYS A 2 8.98 -2.83 -11.55
N VAL A 3 8.27 -1.93 -12.23
CA VAL A 3 6.81 -1.77 -12.19
C VAL A 3 6.33 -2.02 -13.61
N GLY A 4 5.88 -3.23 -13.89
CA GLY A 4 5.55 -3.64 -15.26
C GLY A 4 4.09 -3.32 -15.61
N GLY A 5 3.86 -2.67 -16.75
CA GLY A 5 2.51 -2.33 -17.23
C GLY A 5 1.60 -3.54 -17.46
N ASN A 6 2.17 -4.74 -17.65
CA ASN A 6 1.43 -6.00 -17.76
C ASN A 6 1.81 -7.02 -16.67
N MET A 7 2.21 -6.59 -15.48
CA MET A 7 2.54 -7.53 -14.37
C MET A 7 1.32 -7.89 -13.51
N PRO A 8 1.36 -9.03 -12.79
CA PRO A 8 0.36 -9.36 -11.77
C PRO A 8 0.20 -8.28 -10.70
N GLY A 9 -0.98 -8.16 -10.11
CA GLY A 9 -1.28 -7.18 -9.07
C GLY A 9 -1.43 -5.73 -9.56
N ARG A 10 -1.34 -5.46 -10.87
CA ARG A 10 -1.47 -4.08 -11.41
C ARG A 10 -2.86 -3.46 -11.23
N GLY A 11 -3.90 -4.28 -11.00
CA GLY A 11 -5.25 -3.80 -10.69
C GLY A 11 -5.40 -3.34 -9.23
N MET A 12 -4.51 -3.81 -8.34
CA MET A 12 -4.46 -3.36 -6.94
C MET A 12 -3.88 -1.94 -6.88
N GLY A 13 -4.50 -1.04 -6.12
CA GLY A 13 -4.05 0.35 -6.09
C GLY A 13 -5.05 1.36 -5.52
N GLU A 14 -4.71 2.64 -5.48
CA GLU A 14 -3.47 3.22 -6.04
C GLU A 14 -2.25 3.07 -5.12
N ARG A 15 -1.10 2.69 -5.69
CA ARG A 15 0.16 2.47 -4.96
C ARG A 15 0.94 3.75 -4.71
N LEU A 16 0.71 4.78 -5.52
CA LEU A 16 1.28 6.11 -5.38
C LEU A 16 0.20 7.03 -4.82
N ALA A 17 0.49 7.69 -3.71
CA ALA A 17 -0.43 8.63 -3.07
C ALA A 17 0.29 9.93 -2.72
N ILE A 18 -0.42 11.05 -2.89
CA ILE A 18 0.03 12.40 -2.55
C ILE A 18 -0.70 12.83 -1.28
N ASP A 19 0.01 13.39 -0.31
CA ASP A 19 -0.59 13.91 0.92
C ASP A 19 -1.55 15.08 0.57
N PRO A 20 -2.83 15.00 0.96
CA PRO A 20 -3.84 15.99 0.58
C PRO A 20 -3.63 17.36 1.23
N HIS A 21 -2.96 17.42 2.39
CA HIS A 21 -2.72 18.66 3.13
C HIS A 21 -1.30 19.21 2.91
N ARG A 22 -0.38 18.39 2.38
CA ARG A 22 0.99 18.81 2.05
C ARG A 22 1.53 18.07 0.84
N ASN A 23 1.14 18.51 -0.34
CA ASN A 23 1.42 17.88 -1.65
C ASN A 23 2.91 17.62 -2.00
N GLY A 24 3.86 18.21 -1.27
CA GLY A 24 5.28 17.85 -1.36
C GLY A 24 5.60 16.46 -0.78
N ILE A 25 4.69 15.86 0.00
CA ILE A 25 4.82 14.53 0.58
C ILE A 25 4.08 13.52 -0.28
N LEU A 26 4.79 12.46 -0.66
CA LEU A 26 4.26 11.34 -1.42
C LEU A 26 4.70 10.02 -0.79
N PHE A 27 3.85 9.01 -0.90
CA PHE A 27 4.20 7.62 -0.60
C PHE A 27 4.02 6.75 -1.83
N PHE A 28 4.91 5.79 -1.97
CA PHE A 28 4.87 4.80 -3.04
C PHE A 28 5.07 3.39 -2.50
N GLY A 29 4.09 2.54 -2.75
CA GLY A 29 4.13 1.12 -2.48
C GLY A 29 4.85 0.34 -3.58
N ALA A 30 6.01 -0.25 -3.24
CA ALA A 30 6.82 -1.00 -4.18
C ALA A 30 6.53 -2.51 -4.15
N GLY A 31 6.67 -3.15 -5.32
CA GLY A 31 6.68 -4.62 -5.45
C GLY A 31 8.06 -5.23 -5.18
N ALA A 32 8.18 -6.54 -5.42
CA ALA A 32 9.44 -7.30 -5.37
C ALA A 32 10.25 -7.11 -4.07
N GLY A 33 9.55 -7.06 -2.93
CA GLY A 33 10.17 -6.94 -1.61
C GLY A 33 10.81 -5.59 -1.32
N LYS A 34 10.49 -4.53 -2.09
CA LYS A 34 11.09 -3.19 -1.90
C LYS A 34 10.33 -2.30 -0.92
N GLY A 35 9.18 -2.75 -0.43
CA GLY A 35 8.46 -2.11 0.67
C GLY A 35 7.90 -0.73 0.35
N LEU A 36 7.77 0.11 1.37
CA LEU A 36 7.20 1.44 1.27
C LEU A 36 8.29 2.50 1.06
N TRP A 37 8.04 3.45 0.17
CA TRP A 37 8.94 4.57 -0.14
C TRP A 37 8.22 5.90 0.09
N LYS A 38 8.97 6.91 0.49
CA LYS A 38 8.47 8.28 0.75
C LYS A 38 9.31 9.30 -0.01
N SER A 39 8.63 10.32 -0.53
CA SER A 39 9.23 11.56 -0.98
C SER A 39 8.70 12.71 -0.12
N THR A 40 9.53 13.73 0.10
CA THR A 40 9.16 14.97 0.81
C THR A 40 9.45 16.21 -0.04
N ASN A 41 9.77 16.01 -1.31
CA ASN A 41 10.15 17.04 -2.28
C ASN A 41 9.47 16.82 -3.63
N PHE A 42 8.16 16.63 -3.61
CA PHE A 42 7.33 16.56 -4.83
C PHE A 42 7.72 15.41 -5.77
N GLY A 43 8.28 14.32 -5.22
CA GLY A 43 8.70 13.15 -5.99
C GLY A 43 10.08 13.25 -6.61
N ALA A 44 10.85 14.31 -6.35
CA ALA A 44 12.20 14.50 -6.91
C ALA A 44 13.20 13.47 -6.37
N THR A 45 13.15 13.18 -5.06
CA THR A 45 13.93 12.09 -4.44
C THR A 45 13.06 11.22 -3.56
N TRP A 46 13.50 9.98 -3.37
CA TRP A 46 12.77 8.95 -2.65
C TRP A 46 13.67 8.25 -1.65
N THR A 47 13.15 7.97 -0.46
CA THR A 47 13.81 7.20 0.59
C THR A 47 12.90 6.08 1.04
N GLN A 48 13.48 4.91 1.28
CA GLN A 48 12.74 3.78 1.82
C GLN A 48 12.30 4.05 3.25
N VAL A 49 11.05 3.75 3.56
CA VAL A 49 10.48 3.85 4.91
C VAL A 49 10.82 2.58 5.67
N THR A 50 12.02 2.55 6.26
CA THR A 50 12.55 1.35 6.94
C THR A 50 11.80 0.97 8.22
N SER A 51 11.00 1.89 8.78
CA SER A 51 10.10 1.61 9.91
C SER A 51 8.83 0.84 9.51
N PHE A 52 8.54 0.71 8.20
CA PHE A 52 7.38 -0.05 7.74
C PHE A 52 7.65 -1.56 7.84
N PRO A 53 6.81 -2.34 8.55
CA PRO A 53 7.17 -3.68 9.02
C PRO A 53 6.97 -4.81 8.00
N SER A 54 6.45 -4.53 6.80
CA SER A 54 6.09 -5.56 5.83
C SER A 54 6.43 -5.17 4.39
N VAL A 55 6.86 -6.13 3.58
CA VAL A 55 7.15 -5.91 2.15
C VAL A 55 6.29 -6.77 1.22
N GLY A 56 5.27 -7.45 1.76
CA GLY A 56 4.46 -8.44 1.04
C GLY A 56 5.01 -9.86 1.13
N THR A 57 4.12 -10.85 1.15
CA THR A 57 4.47 -12.29 1.11
C THR A 57 3.87 -13.02 -0.09
N TYR A 58 2.88 -12.43 -0.76
CA TYR A 58 2.18 -13.07 -1.86
C TYR A 58 2.90 -12.86 -3.21
N ALA A 59 3.10 -13.96 -3.91
CA ALA A 59 3.41 -14.02 -5.35
C ALA A 59 2.44 -15.04 -5.98
N PRO A 60 1.84 -14.76 -7.16
CA PRO A 60 0.87 -15.66 -7.79
C PRO A 60 1.38 -17.08 -8.03
N ASP A 61 2.61 -17.20 -8.54
CA ASP A 61 3.29 -18.49 -8.73
C ASP A 61 4.78 -18.35 -8.35
N PRO A 62 5.15 -18.66 -7.10
CA PRO A 62 6.53 -18.59 -6.64
C PRO A 62 7.48 -19.54 -7.40
N SER A 63 6.96 -20.55 -8.10
CA SER A 63 7.75 -21.51 -8.86
C SER A 63 8.08 -21.06 -10.30
N ASP A 64 7.46 -19.98 -10.77
CA ASP A 64 7.68 -19.43 -12.10
C ASP A 64 9.13 -18.93 -12.28
N SER A 65 9.88 -19.59 -13.17
CA SER A 65 11.27 -19.26 -13.49
C SER A 65 11.42 -18.08 -14.46
N SER A 66 10.35 -17.62 -15.10
CA SER A 66 10.38 -16.45 -16.00
C SER A 66 10.46 -15.12 -15.23
N GLY A 67 10.13 -15.13 -13.94
CA GLY A 67 10.06 -13.93 -13.09
C GLY A 67 8.78 -13.11 -13.30
N TYR A 68 7.81 -13.60 -14.07
CA TYR A 68 6.57 -12.88 -14.37
C TYR A 68 5.55 -13.00 -13.23
N ASN A 69 5.39 -14.21 -12.67
CA ASN A 69 4.44 -14.55 -11.60
C ASN A 69 5.11 -14.84 -10.24
N SER A 70 6.44 -14.94 -10.19
CA SER A 70 7.18 -15.28 -8.96
C SER A 70 7.64 -14.06 -8.15
N ALA A 71 7.46 -12.85 -8.66
CA ALA A 71 7.76 -11.63 -7.92
C ALA A 71 6.68 -11.34 -6.88
N LEU A 72 7.11 -10.97 -5.67
CA LEU A 72 6.20 -10.47 -4.63
C LEU A 72 5.40 -9.26 -5.16
N ILE A 73 4.08 -9.30 -4.99
CA ILE A 73 3.21 -8.17 -5.36
C ILE A 73 3.56 -6.92 -4.54
N GLY A 74 3.90 -7.12 -3.27
CA GLY A 74 4.39 -6.09 -2.36
C GLY A 74 3.28 -5.23 -1.76
N ILE A 75 3.51 -3.92 -1.72
CA ILE A 75 2.51 -2.97 -1.24
C ILE A 75 1.43 -2.76 -2.30
N ALA A 76 0.17 -2.91 -1.91
CA ALA A 76 -0.99 -2.88 -2.79
C ALA A 76 -1.56 -1.47 -2.99
N TRP A 77 -1.67 -0.67 -1.91
CA TRP A 77 -2.19 0.70 -1.96
C TRP A 77 -1.76 1.52 -0.75
N VAL A 78 -1.84 2.84 -0.88
CA VAL A 78 -1.63 3.81 0.20
C VAL A 78 -2.78 4.80 0.21
N THR A 79 -3.38 5.03 1.38
CA THR A 79 -4.55 5.90 1.54
C THR A 79 -4.35 6.83 2.72
N PHE A 80 -4.30 8.13 2.46
CA PHE A 80 -4.29 9.16 3.48
C PHE A 80 -5.68 9.32 4.10
N ASP A 81 -5.75 9.50 5.41
CA ASP A 81 -7.00 9.88 6.08
C ASP A 81 -7.33 11.35 5.77
N THR A 82 -8.27 11.55 4.83
CA THR A 82 -8.74 12.87 4.41
C THR A 82 -9.80 13.46 5.34
N THR A 83 -10.21 12.73 6.38
CA THR A 83 -11.29 13.18 7.29
C THR A 83 -10.82 14.16 8.35
N ASN A 84 -9.50 14.33 8.49
CA ASN A 84 -8.86 15.24 9.43
C ASN A 84 -7.52 15.74 8.87
N GLY A 85 -7.15 16.98 9.22
CA GLY A 85 -5.90 17.57 8.78
C GLY A 85 -5.95 19.10 8.77
N THR A 86 -4.83 19.71 8.41
CA THR A 86 -4.70 21.17 8.27
C THR A 86 -3.74 21.45 7.12
N ASP A 87 -4.18 22.26 6.16
CA ASP A 87 -3.38 22.59 4.99
C ASP A 87 -2.01 23.18 5.39
N GLY A 88 -0.96 22.72 4.70
CA GLY A 88 0.43 23.03 5.01
C GLY A 88 1.09 22.08 6.02
N THR A 89 0.30 21.25 6.73
CA THR A 89 0.81 20.23 7.66
C THR A 89 0.70 18.83 7.07
N ALA A 90 1.60 17.93 7.49
CA ALA A 90 1.57 16.56 7.01
C ALA A 90 0.38 15.81 7.61
N THR A 91 -0.30 14.99 6.80
CA THR A 91 -1.36 14.11 7.26
C THR A 91 -0.80 13.06 8.21
N GLN A 92 -1.40 12.94 9.40
CA GLN A 92 -0.85 12.08 10.46
C GLN A 92 -1.31 10.63 10.33
N ARG A 93 -2.57 10.40 9.94
CA ARG A 93 -3.12 9.05 9.78
C ARG A 93 -3.08 8.59 8.33
N ILE A 94 -2.40 7.46 8.10
CA ILE A 94 -2.22 6.88 6.76
C ILE A 94 -2.41 5.37 6.88
N PHE A 95 -3.15 4.79 5.94
CA PHE A 95 -3.39 3.37 5.81
C PHE A 95 -2.61 2.79 4.63
N VAL A 96 -2.06 1.59 4.79
CA VAL A 96 -1.31 0.90 3.76
C VAL A 96 -1.79 -0.54 3.65
N GLY A 97 -2.23 -0.93 2.46
CA GLY A 97 -2.56 -2.30 2.11
C GLY A 97 -1.35 -3.03 1.56
N VAL A 98 -1.14 -4.26 1.99
CA VAL A 98 -0.01 -5.11 1.64
C VAL A 98 -0.52 -6.43 1.12
N ALA A 99 0.06 -6.96 0.05
CA ALA A 99 -0.28 -8.26 -0.50
C ALA A 99 0.28 -9.40 0.38
N ASN A 100 -0.37 -9.61 1.52
CA ASN A 100 -0.17 -10.74 2.42
C ASN A 100 -1.44 -11.58 2.42
N LEU A 101 -1.34 -12.86 2.02
CA LEU A 101 -2.46 -13.79 2.02
C LEU A 101 -2.45 -14.60 3.31
N GLY A 102 -3.56 -14.63 4.04
CA GLY A 102 -3.69 -15.39 5.29
C GLY A 102 -2.98 -14.78 6.51
N SER A 103 -2.47 -13.55 6.42
CA SER A 103 -1.80 -12.85 7.51
C SER A 103 -2.06 -11.34 7.46
N THR A 104 -1.54 -10.60 8.44
CA THR A 104 -1.69 -9.14 8.55
C THR A 104 -1.40 -8.44 7.23
N ASN A 105 -2.36 -7.71 6.69
CA ASN A 105 -2.29 -7.10 5.36
C ASN A 105 -2.67 -5.61 5.34
N ILE A 106 -3.19 -5.05 6.43
CA ILE A 106 -3.45 -3.62 6.61
C ILE A 106 -2.59 -3.06 7.74
N TYR A 107 -1.86 -1.98 7.45
CA TYR A 107 -1.07 -1.24 8.43
C TYR A 107 -1.53 0.21 8.50
N VAL A 108 -1.39 0.80 9.68
CA VAL A 108 -1.76 2.19 9.96
C VAL A 108 -0.65 2.89 10.74
N THR A 109 -0.41 4.15 10.38
CA THR A 109 0.36 5.13 11.18
C THR A 109 -0.59 6.19 11.71
N THR A 110 -0.24 6.80 12.84
CA THR A 110 -0.92 8.00 13.38
C THR A 110 0.07 9.14 13.65
N ASP A 111 1.30 9.03 13.14
CA ASP A 111 2.42 9.95 13.37
C ASP A 111 3.15 10.33 12.07
N GLY A 112 2.41 10.38 10.95
CA GLY A 112 2.91 10.82 9.65
C GLY A 112 3.87 9.82 8.98
N GLY A 113 3.78 8.55 9.36
CA GLY A 113 4.57 7.45 8.84
C GLY A 113 5.92 7.25 9.55
N THR A 114 6.05 7.75 10.77
CA THR A 114 7.24 7.52 11.60
C THR A 114 7.21 6.10 12.16
N THR A 115 6.08 5.70 12.74
CA THR A 115 5.81 4.34 13.21
C THR A 115 4.56 3.76 12.57
N TRP A 116 4.49 2.43 12.54
CA TRP A 116 3.42 1.69 11.89
C TRP A 116 2.97 0.52 12.75
N SER A 117 1.67 0.25 12.75
CA SER A 117 1.05 -0.86 13.47
C SER A 117 0.07 -1.59 12.57
N ALA A 118 -0.19 -2.87 12.87
CA ALA A 118 -1.27 -3.59 12.22
C ALA A 118 -2.61 -2.95 12.58
N LEU A 119 -3.52 -2.79 11.61
CA LEU A 119 -4.89 -2.38 11.90
C LEU A 119 -5.57 -3.46 12.75
N ALA A 120 -5.99 -3.11 13.96
CA ALA A 120 -6.62 -4.05 14.88
C ALA A 120 -7.94 -4.59 14.31
N GLY A 121 -8.17 -5.90 14.44
CA GLY A 121 -9.41 -6.54 14.01
C GLY A 121 -9.59 -6.70 12.48
N GLN A 122 -8.56 -6.42 11.68
CA GLN A 122 -8.63 -6.60 10.22
C GLN A 122 -8.90 -8.07 9.83
N PRO A 123 -9.64 -8.32 8.73
CA PRO A 123 -9.68 -9.65 8.14
C PRO A 123 -8.34 -9.96 7.43
N THR A 124 -7.85 -11.19 7.57
CA THR A 124 -6.54 -11.61 7.04
C THR A 124 -6.63 -12.67 5.94
N THR A 125 -7.82 -13.20 5.67
CA THR A 125 -8.01 -14.35 4.77
C THR A 125 -7.58 -14.08 3.33
N TYR A 126 -7.76 -12.84 2.85
CA TYR A 126 -7.66 -12.48 1.43
C TYR A 126 -6.76 -11.26 1.22
N LEU A 127 -6.43 -10.96 -0.04
CA LEU A 127 -5.59 -9.83 -0.43
C LEU A 127 -6.40 -8.52 -0.51
N PRO A 128 -5.96 -7.41 0.09
CA PRO A 128 -6.68 -6.14 0.05
C PRO A 128 -6.40 -5.42 -1.28
N HIS A 129 -7.34 -5.45 -2.22
CA HIS A 129 -7.19 -4.88 -3.57
C HIS A 129 -7.28 -3.36 -3.60
N LYS A 130 -8.25 -2.80 -2.89
CA LYS A 130 -8.50 -1.36 -2.80
C LYS A 130 -8.75 -0.98 -1.34
N GLY A 131 -8.34 0.22 -0.95
CA GLY A 131 -8.64 0.82 0.34
C GLY A 131 -9.04 2.27 0.15
N VAL A 132 -10.31 2.60 0.35
CA VAL A 132 -10.86 3.94 0.05
C VAL A 132 -11.57 4.48 1.27
N ILE A 133 -11.30 5.73 1.62
CA ILE A 133 -11.98 6.44 2.70
C ILE A 133 -13.20 7.17 2.14
N SER A 134 -14.34 7.00 2.81
CA SER A 134 -15.53 7.83 2.64
C SER A 134 -15.47 8.97 3.68
N PRO A 135 -15.21 10.23 3.27
CA PRO A 135 -15.09 11.34 4.22
C PRO A 135 -16.40 11.66 4.94
N ASP A 136 -17.52 11.53 4.25
CA ASP A 136 -18.86 11.82 4.79
C ASP A 136 -19.24 10.81 5.89
N GLU A 137 -18.93 9.54 5.67
CA GLU A 137 -19.24 8.46 6.61
C GLU A 137 -18.15 8.26 7.66
N LYS A 138 -16.95 8.80 7.42
CA LYS A 138 -15.75 8.62 8.27
C LYS A 138 -15.38 7.15 8.44
N VAL A 139 -15.55 6.36 7.37
CA VAL A 139 -15.21 4.95 7.32
C VAL A 139 -14.28 4.65 6.15
N MET A 140 -13.54 3.56 6.26
CA MET A 140 -12.73 3.01 5.17
C MET A 140 -13.37 1.73 4.65
N TYR A 141 -13.52 1.66 3.33
CA TYR A 141 -13.93 0.46 2.62
C TYR A 141 -12.70 -0.24 2.04
N ILE A 142 -12.64 -1.56 2.22
CA ILE A 142 -11.57 -2.38 1.69
C ILE A 142 -12.19 -3.53 0.91
N SER A 143 -11.81 -3.67 -0.35
CA SER A 143 -12.19 -4.81 -1.19
C SER A 143 -11.13 -5.90 -1.12
N TYR A 144 -11.55 -7.15 -1.07
CA TYR A 144 -10.67 -8.30 -0.94
C TYR A 144 -10.87 -9.33 -2.06
N ALA A 145 -9.80 -10.00 -2.47
CA ALA A 145 -9.86 -11.16 -3.38
C ALA A 145 -8.81 -12.21 -3.03
N ASN A 146 -8.97 -13.43 -3.55
CA ASN A 146 -8.08 -14.57 -3.32
C ASN A 146 -6.93 -14.70 -4.34
N GLY A 147 -6.86 -13.80 -5.34
CA GLY A 147 -5.73 -13.65 -6.25
C GLY A 147 -5.38 -12.17 -6.45
N ALA A 148 -4.25 -11.86 -7.06
CA ALA A 148 -3.81 -10.48 -7.26
C ALA A 148 -4.30 -9.86 -8.59
N GLY A 149 -4.85 -10.67 -9.49
CA GLY A 149 -5.16 -10.28 -10.86
C GLY A 149 -3.89 -10.13 -11.72
N PRO A 150 -4.05 -9.90 -13.03
CA PRO A 150 -5.31 -9.69 -13.75
C PRO A 150 -6.01 -11.01 -14.16
N TYR A 151 -5.35 -12.15 -14.03
CA TYR A 151 -5.85 -13.43 -14.57
C TYR A 151 -6.62 -14.25 -13.54
N ASP A 152 -6.45 -13.93 -12.25
CA ASP A 152 -6.84 -14.76 -11.11
C ASP A 152 -7.50 -13.97 -9.96
N GLY A 153 -7.82 -12.69 -10.15
CA GLY A 153 -8.26 -11.79 -9.08
C GLY A 153 -9.27 -10.75 -9.50
#